data_AF-A0A414FYT3-F1
#
_entry.id   AF-A0A414FYT3-F1
#
_cell.length_a   1.000
_cell.length_b   1.000
_cell.length_c   1.000
_cell.angle_alpha   90.00
_cell.angle_beta   90.00
_cell.angle_gamma   90.00
#
_symmetry.space_group_name_H-M   'P 1'
#
loop_
_entity.id
_entity.type
_entity.pdbx_description
1 polymer ?
#
loop_
_entity_poly.entity_id
_entity_poly.type
_entity_poly.pdbx_seq_one_letter_code
_entity_poly.pdbx_strand_id
1 'polypeptide(L)'
;MEQKSTDERMKEAVRLTAPGQPLRTALDMIIAGHIGALICVGDTEAVLAAGNDGFPLNISFTSNRLFELSKMDGAIVIDGGLNKILRANFHLNPDPSLSTSETGMRHRTAARMSVLTDATIISVSERRGVVNVYVDGKSYQIQPVTEIMSSVNQLVSTLQTTRSSLDRSLLRLTALELDDYVTLADITSIFSSFEIMEQAKVELQNCIAKLGNQGKLVQMQLEQLAGAGMETEYSLMIRDYAADASEENAERVRQVFSSMSAQDLTSPSKVAKALGFEDLDEDSVMSPLGLRTLSRVSVVRDGVAERIVDEYGSLQDLMDDIKNDPDRLGNFGVNNPAILADSLARMHGSKREA
;
A
#
# COMPACT_ATOMS: atom_id res chain seq x y z
N MET A 1 31.00 -1.83 3.62
CA MET A 1 29.55 -1.75 3.83
C MET A 1 29.01 -0.83 2.76
N GLU A 2 28.04 -1.27 1.97
CA GLU A 2 27.33 -0.39 1.03
C GLU A 2 26.74 0.79 1.81
N GLN A 3 26.99 2.01 1.32
CA GLN A 3 26.45 3.22 1.93
C GLN A 3 24.96 3.28 1.56
N LYS A 4 24.09 3.20 2.57
CA LYS A 4 22.63 3.31 2.38
C LYS A 4 22.30 4.59 1.63
N SER A 5 21.38 4.51 0.69
CA SER A 5 20.90 5.69 -0.04
C SER A 5 20.22 6.70 0.90
N THR A 6 20.18 7.97 0.51
CA THR A 6 19.52 9.04 1.27
C THR A 6 18.06 8.69 1.59
N ASP A 7 17.35 8.06 0.65
CA ASP A 7 15.95 7.71 0.81
C ASP A 7 15.76 6.53 1.80
N GLU A 8 16.66 5.55 1.81
CA GLU A 8 16.65 4.47 2.82
C GLU A 8 16.94 5.00 4.22
N ARG A 9 17.92 5.91 4.34
CA ARG A 9 18.24 6.58 5.61
C ARG A 9 17.07 7.43 6.10
N MET A 10 16.38 8.15 5.20
CA MET A 10 15.17 8.89 5.54
C MET A 10 14.05 7.95 6.02
N LYS A 11 13.80 6.83 5.32
CA LYS A 11 12.81 5.82 5.76
C LYS A 11 13.13 5.27 7.15
N GLU A 12 14.40 5.00 7.44
CA GLU A 12 14.85 4.57 8.76
C GLU A 12 14.62 5.65 9.83
N ALA A 13 14.93 6.91 9.52
CA ALA A 13 14.73 8.03 10.42
C ALA A 13 13.23 8.28 10.74
N VAL A 14 12.35 8.16 9.73
CA VAL A 14 10.89 8.20 9.92
C VAL A 14 10.43 7.02 10.77
N ARG A 15 10.96 5.80 10.53
CA ARG A 15 10.63 4.62 11.34
C ARG A 15 11.04 4.78 12.81
N LEU A 16 12.21 5.36 13.09
CA LEU A 16 12.70 5.64 14.45
C LEU A 16 11.81 6.64 15.20
N THR A 17 11.11 7.50 14.48
CA THR A 17 10.20 8.53 15.01
C THR A 17 8.71 8.16 14.85
N ALA A 18 8.41 6.93 14.44
CA ALA A 18 7.05 6.43 14.28
C ALA A 18 6.38 6.12 15.64
N PRO A 19 5.03 6.16 15.73
CA PRO A 19 4.31 5.84 16.96
C PRO A 19 4.63 4.46 17.52
N GLY A 20 4.75 4.41 18.85
CA GLY A 20 5.19 3.22 19.59
C GLY A 20 6.71 3.05 19.70
N GLN A 21 7.51 3.92 19.05
CA GLN A 21 8.94 4.00 19.31
C GLN A 21 9.25 4.86 20.55
N PRO A 22 10.26 4.50 21.36
CA PRO A 22 10.68 5.30 22.51
C PRO A 22 11.01 6.76 22.17
N LEU A 23 11.65 7.01 21.02
CA LEU A 23 11.98 8.35 20.57
C LEU A 23 10.72 9.16 20.25
N ARG A 24 9.72 8.54 19.60
CA ARG A 24 8.43 9.18 19.35
C ARG A 24 7.70 9.53 20.65
N THR A 25 7.68 8.64 21.63
CA THR A 25 7.10 8.94 22.96
C THR A 25 7.74 10.18 23.58
N ALA A 26 9.07 10.33 23.48
CA ALA A 26 9.74 11.53 23.97
C ALA A 26 9.33 12.77 23.19
N LEU A 27 9.28 12.69 21.85
CA LEU A 27 8.88 13.80 20.98
C LEU A 27 7.44 14.24 21.27
N ASP A 28 6.51 13.31 21.49
CA ASP A 28 5.13 13.63 21.86
C ASP A 28 5.07 14.36 23.21
N MET A 29 5.88 13.95 24.21
CA MET A 29 6.00 14.67 25.48
C MET A 29 6.58 16.08 25.30
N ILE A 30 7.59 16.24 24.44
CA ILE A 30 8.22 17.53 24.12
C ILE A 30 7.20 18.49 23.48
N ILE A 31 6.41 17.99 22.50
CA ILE A 31 5.34 18.77 21.86
C ILE A 31 4.29 19.17 22.88
N ALA A 32 3.83 18.23 23.72
CA ALA A 32 2.82 18.48 24.74
C ALA A 32 3.30 19.46 25.83
N GLY A 33 4.61 19.46 26.11
CA GLY A 33 5.24 20.42 27.01
C GLY A 33 5.49 21.79 26.39
N HIS A 34 5.17 22.00 25.11
CA HIS A 34 5.51 23.20 24.33
C HIS A 34 7.01 23.52 24.41
N ILE A 35 7.86 22.51 24.22
CA ILE A 35 9.31 22.64 24.29
C ILE A 35 9.90 22.56 22.87
N GLY A 36 10.87 23.42 22.56
CA GLY A 36 11.70 23.28 21.36
C GLY A 36 12.90 22.37 21.63
N ALA A 37 13.24 21.48 20.69
CA ALA A 37 14.34 20.55 20.88
C ALA A 37 15.17 20.36 19.59
N LEU A 38 16.47 20.12 19.74
CA LEU A 38 17.37 19.72 18.67
C LEU A 38 18.10 18.44 19.09
N ILE A 39 17.88 17.35 18.37
CA ILE A 39 18.34 16.01 18.77
C ILE A 39 19.14 15.42 17.61
N CYS A 40 20.33 14.91 17.90
CA CYS A 40 21.19 14.20 16.94
C CYS A 40 21.28 12.73 17.33
N VAL A 41 21.01 11.83 16.38
CA VAL A 41 21.06 10.37 16.61
C VAL A 41 22.06 9.74 15.64
N GLY A 42 23.09 9.11 16.18
CA GLY A 42 24.14 8.48 15.38
C GLY A 42 25.27 9.42 14.99
N ASP A 43 26.15 8.93 14.11
CA ASP A 43 27.40 9.56 13.67
C ASP A 43 28.10 10.40 14.76
N THR A 44 28.28 9.76 15.92
CA THR A 44 28.61 10.43 17.16
C THR A 44 29.92 11.21 17.08
N GLU A 45 30.94 10.64 16.44
CA GLU A 45 32.25 11.29 16.34
C GLU A 45 32.17 12.57 15.50
N ALA A 46 31.51 12.53 14.34
CA ALA A 46 31.35 13.71 13.50
C ALA A 46 30.48 14.78 14.16
N VAL A 47 29.38 14.38 14.81
CA VAL A 47 28.51 15.32 15.55
C VAL A 47 29.26 16.00 16.68
N LEU A 48 30.05 15.27 17.46
CA LEU A 48 30.83 15.83 18.56
C LEU A 48 31.98 16.73 18.07
N ALA A 49 32.58 16.42 16.91
CA ALA A 49 33.60 17.25 16.28
C ALA A 49 33.02 18.57 15.71
N ALA A 50 31.75 18.58 15.34
CA ALA A 50 31.04 19.73 14.76
C ALA A 50 30.34 20.62 15.81
N GLY A 51 30.69 20.50 17.08
CA GLY A 51 30.12 21.31 18.15
C GLY A 51 31.05 21.46 19.35
N ASN A 52 30.59 22.18 20.37
CA ASN A 52 31.33 22.40 21.60
C ASN A 52 30.41 22.57 22.81
N ASP A 53 31.03 22.72 23.99
CA ASP A 53 30.36 22.91 25.28
C ASP A 53 29.42 21.75 25.66
N GLY A 54 28.50 21.99 26.58
CA GLY A 54 27.48 21.04 27.03
C GLY A 54 27.97 20.02 28.04
N PHE A 55 27.03 19.25 28.58
CA PHE A 55 27.30 18.30 29.66
C PHE A 55 27.58 16.90 29.11
N PRO A 56 28.73 16.29 29.41
CA PRO A 56 28.96 14.87 29.14
C PRO A 56 28.13 14.02 30.11
N LEU A 57 27.20 13.20 29.59
CA LEU A 57 26.29 12.41 30.40
C LEU A 57 26.60 10.91 30.34
N ASN A 58 26.70 10.34 29.14
CA ASN A 58 26.88 8.90 28.90
C ASN A 58 25.90 8.02 29.71
N ILE A 59 24.62 8.41 29.72
CA ILE A 59 23.55 7.72 30.47
C ILE A 59 22.66 6.91 29.53
N SER A 60 22.01 5.85 30.03
CA SER A 60 21.05 5.09 29.22
C SER A 60 19.92 5.98 28.69
N PHE A 61 19.52 5.74 27.45
CA PHE A 61 18.40 6.42 26.83
C PHE A 61 17.06 5.91 27.40
N THR A 62 16.18 6.85 27.74
CA THR A 62 14.75 6.62 27.97
C THR A 62 13.97 7.83 27.48
N SER A 63 12.70 7.66 27.13
CA SER A 63 11.85 8.75 26.65
C SER A 63 11.76 9.90 27.68
N ASN A 64 11.62 9.56 28.96
CA ASN A 64 11.58 10.53 30.05
C ASN A 64 12.90 11.29 30.20
N ARG A 65 14.06 10.62 30.08
CA ARG A 65 15.37 11.30 30.15
C ARG A 65 15.55 12.27 29.00
N LEU A 66 15.18 11.86 27.78
CA LEU A 66 15.24 12.76 26.62
C LEU A 66 14.32 13.97 26.81
N PHE A 67 13.09 13.75 27.30
CA PHE A 67 12.14 14.83 27.61
C PHE A 67 12.69 15.79 28.67
N GLU A 68 13.21 15.30 29.80
CA GLU A 68 13.76 16.15 30.86
C GLU A 68 14.96 16.98 30.36
N LEU A 69 15.86 16.37 29.60
CA LEU A 69 17.02 17.06 29.04
C LEU A 69 16.64 18.09 27.96
N SER A 70 15.51 17.90 27.27
CA SER A 70 15.04 18.85 26.25
C SER A 70 14.58 20.19 26.82
N LYS A 71 14.35 20.27 28.14
CA LYS A 71 14.03 21.53 28.82
C LYS A 71 15.23 22.49 28.87
N MET A 72 16.43 21.98 28.64
CA MET A 72 17.64 22.79 28.52
C MET A 72 17.76 23.32 27.09
N ASP A 73 18.43 24.47 26.93
CA ASP A 73 18.80 24.96 25.61
C ASP A 73 19.81 24.04 24.91
N GLY A 74 20.08 24.28 23.63
CA GLY A 74 21.08 23.54 22.85
C GLY A 74 20.57 22.19 22.32
N ALA A 75 21.52 21.34 21.95
CA ALA A 75 21.26 20.04 21.35
C ALA A 75 21.50 18.88 22.32
N ILE A 76 20.85 17.76 22.01
CA ILE A 76 21.03 16.48 22.69
C ILE A 76 21.63 15.50 21.69
N VAL A 77 22.70 14.81 22.08
CA VAL A 77 23.39 13.83 21.23
C VAL A 77 23.14 12.43 21.78
N ILE A 78 22.63 11.54 20.94
CA ILE A 78 22.29 10.16 21.24
C ILE A 78 23.11 9.25 20.32
N ASP A 79 23.54 8.10 20.83
CA ASP A 79 24.22 7.10 19.99
C ASP A 79 23.29 6.53 18.91
N GLY A 80 23.89 5.93 17.86
CA GLY A 80 23.12 5.43 16.72
C GLY A 80 22.16 4.27 17.06
N GLY A 81 22.43 3.54 18.14
CA GLY A 81 21.57 2.45 18.61
C GLY A 81 20.44 2.88 19.53
N LEU A 82 20.28 4.19 19.83
CA LEU A 82 19.33 4.71 20.82
C LEU A 82 19.48 4.05 22.21
N ASN A 83 20.71 3.71 22.59
CA ASN A 83 21.02 3.08 23.88
C ASN A 83 21.44 4.12 24.93
N LYS A 84 22.09 5.21 24.51
CA LYS A 84 22.72 6.18 25.40
C LYS A 84 22.58 7.62 24.92
N ILE A 85 22.31 8.51 25.88
CA ILE A 85 22.42 9.96 25.71
C ILE A 85 23.84 10.37 26.12
N LEU A 86 24.57 10.95 25.18
CA LEU A 86 25.99 11.24 25.29
C LEU A 86 26.27 12.68 25.72
N ARG A 87 25.46 13.62 25.21
CA ARG A 87 25.52 15.05 25.52
C ARG A 87 24.13 15.64 25.68
N ALA A 88 24.01 16.65 26.53
CA ALA A 88 22.88 17.57 26.58
C ALA A 88 23.41 19.01 26.69
N ASN A 89 22.58 19.98 26.33
CA ASN A 89 22.99 21.39 26.24
C ASN A 89 24.19 21.61 25.31
N PHE A 90 24.32 20.77 24.28
CA PHE A 90 25.45 20.79 23.35
C PHE A 90 25.27 21.88 22.30
N HIS A 91 26.29 22.67 22.05
CA HIS A 91 26.22 23.72 21.03
C HIS A 91 26.74 23.21 19.69
N LEU A 92 25.82 22.95 18.76
CA LEU A 92 26.15 22.54 17.39
C LEU A 92 26.56 23.77 16.57
N ASN A 93 27.70 23.68 15.89
CA ASN A 93 28.28 24.77 15.12
C ASN A 93 28.70 24.30 13.71
N PRO A 94 27.76 23.84 12.86
CA PRO A 94 28.08 23.47 11.49
C PRO A 94 28.53 24.69 10.68
N ASP A 95 29.31 24.45 9.63
CA ASP A 95 29.80 25.51 8.75
C ASP A 95 28.65 26.39 8.21
N PRO A 96 28.67 27.72 8.46
CA PRO A 96 27.67 28.64 7.93
C PRO A 96 27.59 28.72 6.40
N SER A 97 28.62 28.26 5.67
CA SER A 97 28.66 28.23 4.21
C SER A 97 27.73 27.17 3.61
N LEU A 98 27.36 26.14 4.39
CA LEU A 98 26.44 25.09 3.94
C LEU A 98 25.06 25.68 3.60
N SER A 99 24.61 25.41 2.37
CA SER A 99 23.33 25.89 1.85
C SER A 99 22.17 25.24 2.59
N THR A 100 21.14 26.03 2.90
CA THR A 100 19.88 25.53 3.47
C THR A 100 18.74 26.46 3.09
N SER A 101 17.58 25.88 2.80
CA SER A 101 16.32 26.59 2.57
C SER A 101 15.49 26.77 3.85
N GLU A 102 15.95 26.22 4.98
CA GLU A 102 15.21 26.26 6.25
C GLU A 102 15.23 27.66 6.88
N THR A 103 14.17 27.96 7.63
CA THR A 103 14.03 29.25 8.32
C THR A 103 14.08 29.08 9.84
N GLY A 104 14.75 30.00 10.53
CA GLY A 104 14.99 29.91 11.97
C GLY A 104 16.28 29.16 12.33
N MET A 105 16.96 29.63 13.37
CA MET A 105 18.32 29.17 13.71
C MET A 105 18.38 27.65 13.94
N ARG A 106 17.41 27.08 14.67
CA ARG A 106 17.38 25.64 14.98
C ARG A 106 17.21 24.76 13.74
N HIS A 107 16.30 25.12 12.83
CA HIS A 107 16.07 24.37 11.60
C HIS A 107 17.25 24.49 10.63
N ARG A 108 17.86 25.67 10.52
CA ARG A 108 19.09 25.87 9.74
C ARG A 108 20.25 25.06 10.27
N THR A 109 20.46 25.03 11.59
CA THR A 109 21.48 24.17 12.21
C THR A 109 21.17 22.71 11.93
N ALA A 110 19.91 22.27 12.05
CA ALA A 110 19.53 20.88 11.79
C ALA A 110 19.84 20.44 10.34
N ALA A 111 19.42 21.23 9.36
CA ALA A 111 19.67 20.95 7.95
C ALA A 111 21.17 20.95 7.60
N ARG A 112 21.97 21.85 8.18
CA ARG A 112 23.42 21.88 7.93
C ARG A 112 24.14 20.72 8.60
N MET A 113 23.74 20.37 9.81
CA MET A 113 24.27 19.20 10.51
C MET A 113 23.98 17.90 9.77
N SER A 114 22.81 17.78 9.13
CA SER A 114 22.48 16.58 8.35
C SER A 114 23.24 16.47 7.02
N VAL A 115 23.79 17.58 6.50
CA VAL A 115 24.73 17.58 5.36
C VAL A 115 26.15 17.27 5.83
N LEU A 116 26.53 17.77 7.00
CA LEU A 116 27.89 17.61 7.55
C LEU A 116 28.15 16.22 8.11
N THR A 117 27.11 15.51 8.54
CA THR A 117 27.22 14.23 9.27
C THR A 117 26.24 13.21 8.70
N ASP A 118 26.53 11.93 8.95
CA ASP A 118 25.62 10.83 8.65
C ASP A 118 24.54 10.62 9.72
N ALA A 119 24.48 11.48 10.74
CA ALA A 119 23.49 11.42 11.81
C ALA A 119 22.08 11.77 11.32
N THR A 120 21.07 11.17 11.98
CA THR A 120 19.69 11.65 11.89
C THR A 120 19.53 12.87 12.79
N ILE A 121 19.17 14.02 12.22
CA ILE A 121 18.93 15.23 13.00
C ILE A 121 17.43 15.46 13.12
N ILE A 122 16.94 15.77 14.31
CA ILE A 122 15.53 15.97 14.62
C ILE A 122 15.36 17.33 15.26
N SER A 123 14.48 18.16 14.71
CA SER A 123 14.10 19.44 15.29
C SER A 123 12.63 19.44 15.70
N VAL A 124 12.35 19.91 16.91
CA VAL A 124 11.00 20.18 17.39
C VAL A 124 10.80 21.69 17.47
N SER A 125 9.74 22.18 16.81
CA SER A 125 9.38 23.59 16.82
C SER A 125 8.46 23.89 18.00
N GLU A 126 8.94 24.68 18.96
CA GLU A 126 8.19 25.11 20.14
C GLU A 126 6.85 25.78 19.77
N ARG A 127 6.90 26.75 18.83
CA ARG A 127 5.72 27.54 18.43
C ARG A 127 4.71 26.76 17.60
N ARG A 128 5.19 25.88 16.71
CA ARG A 128 4.34 25.17 15.75
C ARG A 128 3.91 23.79 16.24
N GLY A 129 4.58 23.23 17.24
CA GLY A 129 4.34 21.86 17.71
C GLY A 129 4.64 20.80 16.66
N VAL A 130 5.50 21.09 15.68
CA VAL A 130 5.86 20.18 14.58
C VAL A 130 7.26 19.60 14.77
N VAL A 131 7.43 18.36 14.31
CA VAL A 131 8.71 17.64 14.32
C VAL A 131 9.19 17.50 12.88
N ASN A 132 10.44 17.88 12.63
CA ASN A 132 11.12 17.64 11.36
C ASN A 132 12.33 16.75 11.58
N VAL A 133 12.51 15.81 10.66
CA VAL A 133 13.66 14.93 10.59
C VAL A 133 14.49 15.32 9.38
N TYR A 134 15.81 15.37 9.52
CA TYR A 134 16.74 15.76 8.47
C TYR A 134 17.78 14.67 8.25
N VAL A 135 18.00 14.36 6.98
CA VAL A 135 19.00 13.42 6.50
C VAL A 135 19.55 14.00 5.21
N ASP A 136 20.87 14.20 5.14
CA ASP A 136 21.56 14.63 3.90
C ASP A 136 20.94 15.90 3.28
N GLY A 137 20.71 16.91 4.13
CA GLY A 137 20.08 18.19 3.73
C GLY A 137 18.60 18.13 3.37
N LYS A 138 17.99 16.95 3.19
CA LYS A 138 16.55 16.79 2.98
C LYS A 138 15.81 16.82 4.32
N SER A 139 14.64 17.46 4.35
CA SER A 139 13.76 17.50 5.52
C SER A 139 12.46 16.73 5.27
N TYR A 140 11.95 16.10 6.33
CA TYR A 140 10.64 15.44 6.35
C TYR A 140 9.91 15.79 7.63
N GLN A 141 8.72 16.38 7.51
CA GLN A 141 7.87 16.70 8.66
C GLN A 141 7.08 15.47 9.08
N ILE A 142 7.19 15.09 10.35
CA ILE A 142 6.41 13.99 10.94
C ILE A 142 4.96 14.46 11.10
N GLN A 143 4.03 13.73 10.48
CA GLN A 143 2.60 14.00 10.61
C GLN A 143 2.09 13.61 12.01
N PRO A 144 1.19 14.41 12.60
CA PRO A 144 0.47 14.03 13.81
C PRO A 144 -0.33 12.74 13.61
N VAL A 145 -0.45 11.92 14.67
CA VAL A 145 -1.23 10.67 14.62
C VAL A 145 -2.68 10.93 14.22
N THR A 146 -3.27 12.04 14.70
CA THR A 146 -4.65 12.42 14.40
C THR A 146 -4.88 12.68 12.91
N GLU A 147 -3.93 13.31 12.23
CA GLU A 147 -3.99 13.56 10.79
C GLU A 147 -3.92 12.24 10.01
N ILE A 148 -2.97 11.37 10.36
CA ILE A 148 -2.84 10.04 9.74
C ILE A 148 -4.11 9.21 9.96
N MET A 149 -4.67 9.22 11.17
CA MET A 149 -5.91 8.49 11.49
C MET A 149 -7.13 9.03 10.74
N SER A 150 -7.19 10.33 10.45
CA SER A 150 -8.23 10.90 9.61
C SER A 150 -8.18 10.31 8.19
N SER A 151 -7.00 10.24 7.59
CA SER A 151 -6.80 9.61 6.27
C SER A 151 -7.12 8.10 6.31
N VAL A 152 -6.70 7.39 7.37
CA VAL A 152 -7.04 5.97 7.56
C VAL A 152 -8.55 5.76 7.56
N ASN A 153 -9.32 6.56 8.31
CA ASN A 153 -10.76 6.40 8.38
C ASN A 153 -11.44 6.63 7.02
N GLN A 154 -10.97 7.61 6.24
CA GLN A 154 -11.46 7.86 4.89
C GLN A 154 -11.15 6.67 3.96
N LEU A 155 -9.91 6.18 3.97
CA LEU A 155 -9.47 5.06 3.13
C LEU A 155 -10.20 3.76 3.47
N VAL A 156 -10.37 3.44 4.75
CA VAL A 156 -11.13 2.26 5.19
C VAL A 156 -12.59 2.36 4.76
N SER A 157 -13.21 3.55 4.85
CA SER A 157 -14.58 3.76 4.39
C SER A 157 -14.72 3.58 2.88
N THR A 158 -13.73 4.06 2.10
CA THR A 158 -13.66 3.82 0.65
C THR A 158 -13.56 2.34 0.36
N LEU A 159 -12.61 1.62 0.98
CA LEU A 159 -12.44 0.17 0.79
C LEU A 159 -13.71 -0.60 1.11
N GLN A 160 -14.40 -0.28 2.22
CA GLN A 160 -15.65 -0.94 2.60
C GLN A 160 -16.77 -0.72 1.57
N THR A 161 -16.95 0.53 1.14
CA THR A 161 -18.03 0.90 0.21
C THR A 161 -17.77 0.31 -1.18
N THR A 162 -16.53 0.43 -1.67
CA THR A 162 -16.13 -0.12 -2.96
C THR A 162 -16.19 -1.64 -2.96
N ARG A 163 -15.73 -2.33 -1.91
CA ARG A 163 -15.87 -3.80 -1.78
C ARG A 163 -17.32 -4.23 -1.88
N SER A 164 -18.23 -3.61 -1.13
CA SER A 164 -19.65 -3.95 -1.16
C SER A 164 -20.30 -3.69 -2.53
N SER A 165 -19.87 -2.64 -3.24
CA SER A 165 -20.31 -2.36 -4.61
C SER A 165 -19.76 -3.38 -5.61
N LEU A 166 -18.47 -3.71 -5.49
CA LEU A 166 -17.77 -4.65 -6.34
C LEU A 166 -18.35 -6.06 -6.20
N ASP A 167 -18.61 -6.54 -4.99
CA ASP A 167 -19.21 -7.86 -4.75
C ASP A 167 -20.57 -8.01 -5.43
N ARG A 168 -21.40 -6.96 -5.39
CA ARG A 168 -22.68 -6.92 -6.09
C ARG A 168 -22.52 -6.90 -7.60
N SER A 169 -21.54 -6.14 -8.09
CA SER A 169 -21.26 -6.02 -9.52
C SER A 169 -20.71 -7.33 -10.09
N LEU A 170 -19.85 -8.04 -9.37
CA LEU A 170 -19.33 -9.36 -9.74
C LEU A 170 -20.41 -10.44 -9.71
N LEU A 171 -21.35 -10.37 -8.75
CA LEU A 171 -22.50 -11.27 -8.74
C LEU A 171 -23.36 -11.06 -10.01
N ARG A 172 -23.65 -9.79 -10.35
CA ARG A 172 -24.39 -9.45 -11.57
C ARG A 172 -23.63 -9.87 -12.83
N LEU A 173 -22.32 -9.63 -12.87
CA LEU A 173 -21.46 -10.05 -13.98
C LEU A 173 -21.55 -11.56 -14.19
N THR A 174 -21.50 -12.34 -13.11
CA THR A 174 -21.59 -13.82 -13.20
C THR A 174 -22.90 -14.27 -13.87
N ALA A 175 -24.02 -13.58 -13.63
CA ALA A 175 -25.26 -13.88 -14.34
C ALA A 175 -25.16 -13.54 -15.84
N LEU A 176 -24.64 -12.36 -16.17
CA LEU A 176 -24.43 -11.92 -17.56
C LEU A 176 -23.47 -12.84 -18.32
N GLU A 177 -22.43 -13.34 -17.66
CA GLU A 177 -21.45 -14.28 -18.23
C GLU A 177 -22.09 -15.61 -18.61
N LEU A 178 -22.98 -16.12 -17.75
CA LEU A 178 -23.66 -17.38 -17.98
C LEU A 178 -24.75 -17.26 -19.06
N ASP A 179 -25.32 -16.07 -19.24
CA ASP A 179 -26.29 -15.78 -20.30
C ASP A 179 -25.64 -15.31 -21.63
N ASP A 180 -24.32 -15.08 -21.67
CA ASP A 180 -23.56 -14.50 -22.80
C ASP A 180 -23.98 -13.08 -23.22
N TYR A 181 -24.32 -12.25 -22.23
CA TYR A 181 -24.76 -10.85 -22.42
C TYR A 181 -23.83 -9.83 -21.77
N VAL A 182 -22.56 -10.16 -21.54
CA VAL A 182 -21.61 -9.21 -20.98
C VAL A 182 -21.24 -8.17 -22.02
N THR A 183 -21.27 -6.90 -21.66
CA THR A 183 -20.78 -5.80 -22.51
C THR A 183 -19.44 -5.25 -22.01
N LEU A 184 -18.72 -4.56 -22.90
CA LEU A 184 -17.53 -3.81 -22.51
C LEU A 184 -17.82 -2.78 -21.40
N ALA A 185 -19.00 -2.15 -21.42
CA ALA A 185 -19.43 -1.22 -20.39
C ALA A 185 -19.55 -1.88 -19.00
N ASP A 186 -20.10 -3.11 -18.93
CA ASP A 186 -20.25 -3.85 -17.66
C ASP A 186 -18.88 -4.10 -17.02
N ILE A 187 -17.91 -4.61 -17.79
CA ILE A 187 -16.57 -4.93 -17.28
C ILE A 187 -15.74 -3.68 -16.96
N THR A 188 -15.93 -2.59 -17.71
CA THR A 188 -15.25 -1.30 -17.48
C THR A 188 -15.55 -0.77 -16.06
N SER A 189 -16.81 -0.82 -15.64
CA SER A 189 -17.21 -0.35 -14.31
C SER A 189 -16.59 -1.18 -13.16
N ILE A 190 -16.41 -2.47 -13.41
CA ILE A 190 -15.82 -3.42 -12.47
C ILE A 190 -14.32 -3.20 -12.35
N PHE A 191 -13.60 -3.03 -13.47
CA PHE A 191 -12.18 -2.69 -13.47
C PHE A 191 -11.92 -1.36 -12.75
N SER A 192 -12.74 -0.34 -12.99
CA SER A 192 -12.65 0.91 -12.23
C SER A 192 -12.79 0.71 -10.72
N SER A 193 -13.65 -0.22 -10.28
CA SER A 193 -13.84 -0.53 -8.86
C SER A 193 -12.64 -1.27 -8.26
N PHE A 194 -12.03 -2.20 -8.99
CA PHE A 194 -10.77 -2.83 -8.57
C PHE A 194 -9.64 -1.82 -8.42
N GLU A 195 -9.51 -0.88 -9.36
CA GLU A 195 -8.46 0.15 -9.28
C GLU A 195 -8.65 1.11 -8.09
N ILE A 196 -9.90 1.50 -7.79
CA ILE A 196 -10.18 2.29 -6.57
C ILE A 196 -9.77 1.52 -5.31
N MET A 197 -10.00 0.19 -5.28
CA MET A 197 -9.57 -0.65 -4.16
C MET A 197 -8.04 -0.70 -4.03
N GLU A 198 -7.32 -0.90 -5.14
CA GLU A 198 -5.85 -0.97 -5.14
C GLU A 198 -5.20 0.36 -4.73
N GLN A 199 -5.70 1.48 -5.27
CA GLN A 199 -5.21 2.80 -4.89
C GLN A 199 -5.40 3.05 -3.38
N ALA A 200 -6.61 2.78 -2.87
CA ALA A 200 -6.91 2.94 -1.44
C ALA A 200 -6.05 2.01 -0.56
N LYS A 201 -5.78 0.79 -1.01
CA LYS A 201 -4.89 -0.17 -0.34
C LYS A 201 -3.46 0.37 -0.24
N VAL A 202 -2.87 0.85 -1.33
CA VAL A 202 -1.51 1.40 -1.34
C VAL A 202 -1.40 2.62 -0.42
N GLU A 203 -2.37 3.53 -0.48
CA GLU A 203 -2.40 4.69 0.43
C GLU A 203 -2.56 4.28 1.90
N LEU A 204 -3.36 3.25 2.18
CA LEU A 204 -3.55 2.75 3.54
C LEU A 204 -2.29 2.07 4.07
N GLN A 205 -1.56 1.31 3.24
CA GLN A 205 -0.25 0.75 3.58
C GLN A 205 0.76 1.83 3.96
N ASN A 206 0.78 2.95 3.22
CA ASN A 206 1.60 4.10 3.55
C ASN A 206 1.24 4.72 4.91
N CYS A 207 -0.06 4.79 5.23
CA CYS A 207 -0.52 5.25 6.55
C CYS A 207 -0.10 4.28 7.67
N ILE A 208 -0.25 2.97 7.46
CA ILE A 208 0.17 1.94 8.41
C ILE A 208 1.66 2.03 8.71
N ALA A 209 2.50 2.22 7.69
CA ALA A 209 3.94 2.40 7.86
C ALA A 209 4.26 3.62 8.74
N LYS A 210 3.54 4.74 8.55
CA LYS A 210 3.68 5.96 9.37
C LYS A 210 3.17 5.79 10.81
N LEU A 211 2.18 4.94 11.04
CA LEU A 211 1.64 4.63 12.37
C LEU A 211 2.52 3.68 13.19
N GLY A 212 3.51 3.02 12.56
CA GLY A 212 4.41 2.11 13.26
C GLY A 212 3.65 1.03 14.03
N ASN A 213 3.95 0.86 15.33
CA ASN A 213 3.33 -0.19 16.15
C ASN A 213 1.82 0.04 16.37
N GLN A 214 1.34 1.28 16.25
CA GLN A 214 -0.09 1.60 16.39
C GLN A 214 -0.90 1.25 15.14
N GLY A 215 -0.26 0.92 14.01
CA GLY A 215 -0.93 0.55 12.77
C GLY A 215 -1.48 -0.88 12.72
N LYS A 216 -1.23 -1.72 13.74
CA LYS A 216 -1.56 -3.15 13.69
C LYS A 216 -3.04 -3.45 13.43
N LEU A 217 -3.95 -2.73 14.08
CA LEU A 217 -5.41 -2.93 13.87
C LEU A 217 -5.81 -2.52 12.45
N VAL A 218 -5.25 -1.43 11.92
CA VAL A 218 -5.50 -0.95 10.57
C VAL A 218 -4.99 -1.95 9.53
N GLN A 219 -3.83 -2.58 9.77
CA GLN A 219 -3.31 -3.65 8.92
C GLN A 219 -4.26 -4.86 8.88
N MET A 220 -4.84 -5.26 10.01
CA MET A 220 -5.81 -6.36 10.06
C MET A 220 -7.08 -6.02 9.27
N GLN A 221 -7.56 -4.77 9.36
CA GLN A 221 -8.70 -4.30 8.58
C GLN A 221 -8.40 -4.28 7.08
N LEU A 222 -7.21 -3.84 6.69
CA LEU A 222 -6.78 -3.87 5.29
C LEU A 222 -6.76 -5.30 4.74
N GLU A 223 -6.17 -6.26 5.47
CA GLU A 223 -6.11 -7.66 5.05
C GLU A 223 -7.51 -8.27 4.90
N GLN A 224 -8.44 -7.92 5.80
CA GLN A 224 -9.82 -8.39 5.72
C GLN A 224 -10.56 -7.84 4.49
N LEU A 225 -10.29 -6.59 4.09
CA LEU A 225 -11.01 -5.92 3.00
C LEU A 225 -10.38 -6.13 1.62
N ALA A 226 -9.05 -6.18 1.54
CA ALA A 226 -8.27 -6.16 0.31
C ALA A 226 -7.03 -7.09 0.37
N GLY A 227 -7.16 -8.24 1.07
CA GLY A 227 -6.13 -9.27 1.16
C GLY A 227 -5.91 -10.04 -0.15
N ALA A 228 -5.16 -11.13 -0.08
CA ALA A 228 -4.69 -11.89 -1.25
C ALA A 228 -5.81 -12.39 -2.19
N GLY A 229 -7.00 -12.72 -1.66
CA GLY A 229 -8.12 -13.17 -2.49
C GLY A 229 -8.60 -12.12 -3.50
N MET A 230 -8.49 -10.83 -3.17
CA MET A 230 -8.84 -9.73 -4.09
C MET A 230 -7.88 -9.64 -5.28
N GLU A 231 -6.59 -9.80 -5.02
CA GLU A 231 -5.53 -9.79 -6.03
C GLU A 231 -5.73 -10.88 -7.07
N THR A 232 -6.06 -12.08 -6.60
CA THR A 232 -6.37 -13.23 -7.45
C THR A 232 -7.64 -12.98 -8.27
N GLU A 233 -8.70 -12.46 -7.63
CA GLU A 233 -9.96 -12.16 -8.31
C GLU A 233 -9.80 -11.10 -9.41
N TYR A 234 -8.99 -10.07 -9.15
CA TYR A 234 -8.68 -9.05 -10.15
C TYR A 234 -7.88 -9.64 -11.33
N SER A 235 -6.87 -10.45 -11.04
CA SER A 235 -6.04 -11.08 -12.08
C SER A 235 -6.86 -12.05 -12.96
N LEU A 236 -7.75 -12.84 -12.37
CA LEU A 236 -8.66 -13.72 -13.12
C LEU A 236 -9.64 -12.94 -13.98
N MET A 237 -10.16 -11.82 -13.47
CA MET A 237 -11.03 -10.94 -14.24
C MET A 237 -10.33 -10.37 -15.47
N ILE A 238 -9.07 -9.94 -15.35
CA ILE A 238 -8.31 -9.48 -16.52
C ILE A 238 -8.11 -10.62 -17.52
N ARG A 239 -7.69 -11.81 -17.03
CA ARG A 239 -7.44 -12.97 -17.89
C ARG A 239 -8.69 -13.42 -18.64
N ASP A 240 -9.87 -13.31 -18.03
CA ASP A 240 -11.14 -13.70 -18.67
C ASP A 240 -11.54 -12.82 -19.86
N TYR A 241 -11.09 -11.56 -19.91
CA TYR A 241 -11.55 -10.58 -20.89
C TYR A 241 -10.43 -9.94 -21.72
N ALA A 242 -9.15 -10.21 -21.42
CA ALA A 242 -8.03 -9.72 -22.22
C ALA A 242 -7.88 -10.55 -23.50
N ALA A 243 -7.35 -9.92 -24.56
CA ALA A 243 -7.04 -10.59 -25.81
C ALA A 243 -5.97 -11.70 -25.65
N ASP A 244 -5.11 -11.58 -24.62
CA ASP A 244 -4.17 -12.60 -24.18
C ASP A 244 -4.41 -12.92 -22.70
N ALA A 245 -4.73 -14.18 -22.41
CA ALA A 245 -5.09 -14.68 -21.09
C ALA A 245 -3.89 -15.06 -20.20
N SER A 246 -2.66 -14.85 -20.69
CA SER A 246 -1.44 -15.16 -19.94
C SER A 246 -1.32 -14.35 -18.65
N GLU A 247 -0.70 -14.94 -17.63
CA GLU A 247 -0.45 -14.23 -16.36
C GLU A 247 0.47 -13.00 -16.55
N GLU A 248 1.43 -13.10 -17.47
CA GLU A 248 2.33 -11.99 -17.81
C GLU A 248 1.56 -10.82 -18.42
N ASN A 249 0.63 -11.09 -19.35
CA ASN A 249 -0.21 -10.04 -19.90
C ASN A 249 -1.15 -9.45 -18.85
N ALA A 250 -1.71 -10.27 -17.96
CA ALA A 250 -2.56 -9.78 -16.88
C ALA A 250 -1.81 -8.77 -15.98
N GLU A 251 -0.59 -9.11 -15.57
CA GLU A 251 0.26 -8.20 -14.80
C GLU A 251 0.58 -6.91 -15.57
N ARG A 252 0.88 -7.00 -16.87
CA ARG A 252 1.09 -5.83 -17.74
C ARG A 252 -0.16 -4.95 -17.79
N VAL A 253 -1.34 -5.53 -17.94
CA VAL A 253 -2.62 -4.80 -17.96
C VAL A 253 -2.86 -4.09 -16.62
N ARG A 254 -2.61 -4.75 -15.49
CA ARG A 254 -2.70 -4.12 -14.16
C ARG A 254 -1.78 -2.91 -14.03
N GLN A 255 -0.55 -3.01 -14.52
CA GLN A 255 0.36 -1.87 -14.53
C GLN A 255 -0.18 -0.71 -15.38
N VAL A 256 -0.77 -1.00 -16.54
CA VAL A 256 -1.43 0.03 -17.37
C VAL A 256 -2.59 0.67 -16.61
N PHE A 257 -3.49 -0.14 -16.03
CA PHE A 257 -4.63 0.36 -15.24
C PHE A 257 -4.19 1.21 -14.05
N SER A 258 -3.15 0.81 -13.32
CA SER A 258 -2.62 1.58 -12.19
C SER A 258 -2.10 2.97 -12.58
N SER A 259 -1.71 3.16 -13.84
CA SER A 259 -1.21 4.43 -14.39
C SER A 259 -2.30 5.30 -15.01
N MET A 260 -3.51 4.76 -15.19
CA MET A 260 -4.63 5.46 -15.80
C MET A 260 -5.29 6.43 -14.82
N SER A 261 -5.82 7.54 -15.33
CA SER A 261 -6.63 8.44 -14.50
C SER A 261 -8.01 7.83 -14.22
N ALA A 262 -8.70 8.33 -13.19
CA ALA A 262 -10.07 7.93 -12.90
C ALA A 262 -11.01 8.11 -14.10
N GLN A 263 -10.82 9.16 -14.90
CA GLN A 263 -11.60 9.39 -16.11
C GLN A 263 -11.30 8.34 -17.18
N ASP A 264 -10.04 7.91 -17.28
CA ASP A 264 -9.64 6.91 -18.26
C ASP A 264 -10.22 5.53 -17.93
N LEU A 265 -10.25 5.16 -16.65
CA LEU A 265 -10.81 3.89 -16.18
C LEU A 265 -12.33 3.81 -16.35
N THR A 266 -13.01 4.96 -16.46
CA THR A 266 -14.44 5.01 -16.80
C THR A 266 -14.72 4.99 -18.30
N SER A 267 -13.69 4.98 -19.15
CA SER A 267 -13.83 5.01 -20.60
C SER A 267 -13.72 3.60 -21.20
N PRO A 268 -14.81 3.02 -21.74
CA PRO A 268 -14.79 1.68 -22.33
C PRO A 268 -13.70 1.51 -23.39
N SER A 269 -13.53 2.49 -24.29
CA SER A 269 -12.52 2.43 -25.35
C SER A 269 -11.08 2.39 -24.83
N LYS A 270 -10.76 3.10 -23.73
CA LYS A 270 -9.42 3.05 -23.13
C LYS A 270 -9.17 1.74 -22.39
N VAL A 271 -10.19 1.22 -21.72
CA VAL A 271 -10.13 -0.10 -21.07
C VAL A 271 -9.95 -1.21 -22.11
N ALA A 272 -10.73 -1.21 -23.20
CA ALA A 272 -10.57 -2.13 -24.33
C ALA A 272 -9.14 -2.10 -24.90
N LYS A 273 -8.59 -0.90 -25.10
CA LYS A 273 -7.21 -0.76 -25.58
C LYS A 273 -6.18 -1.36 -24.64
N ALA A 274 -6.35 -1.18 -23.33
CA ALA A 274 -5.45 -1.79 -22.34
C ALA A 274 -5.53 -3.32 -22.37
N LEU A 275 -6.74 -3.87 -22.54
CA LEU A 275 -7.03 -5.30 -22.66
C LEU A 275 -6.54 -5.92 -24.00
N GLY A 276 -6.17 -5.10 -24.98
CA GLY A 276 -5.61 -5.54 -26.26
C GLY A 276 -6.56 -5.45 -27.45
N PHE A 277 -7.65 -4.68 -27.36
CA PHE A 277 -8.61 -4.49 -28.45
C PHE A 277 -8.57 -3.06 -29.00
N GLU A 278 -8.66 -2.91 -30.32
CA GLU A 278 -8.61 -1.60 -30.99
C GLU A 278 -9.99 -1.10 -31.48
N ASP A 279 -10.92 -2.01 -31.80
CA ASP A 279 -12.16 -1.71 -32.53
C ASP A 279 -13.45 -2.01 -31.74
N LEU A 280 -13.38 -2.08 -30.40
CA LEU A 280 -14.57 -2.31 -29.56
C LEU A 280 -15.21 -1.00 -29.11
N ASP A 281 -16.54 -0.98 -29.15
CA ASP A 281 -17.38 0.07 -28.55
C ASP A 281 -17.99 -0.40 -27.22
N GLU A 282 -18.71 0.49 -26.54
CA GLU A 282 -19.25 0.21 -25.20
C GLU A 282 -20.32 -0.91 -25.17
N ASP A 283 -21.05 -1.07 -26.27
CA ASP A 283 -22.12 -2.06 -26.45
C ASP A 283 -21.59 -3.40 -27.01
N SER A 284 -20.29 -3.46 -27.31
CA SER A 284 -19.65 -4.67 -27.83
C SER A 284 -19.78 -5.80 -26.82
N VAL A 285 -20.34 -6.92 -27.28
CA VAL A 285 -20.52 -8.14 -26.50
C VAL A 285 -19.16 -8.79 -26.28
N MET A 286 -18.91 -9.21 -25.05
CA MET A 286 -17.67 -9.84 -24.61
C MET A 286 -17.99 -11.22 -24.05
N SER A 287 -17.31 -12.26 -24.54
CA SER A 287 -17.46 -13.61 -24.00
C SER A 287 -16.29 -13.92 -23.07
N PRO A 288 -16.54 -14.28 -21.80
CA PRO A 288 -15.47 -14.64 -20.87
C PRO A 288 -14.90 -16.01 -21.21
N LEU A 289 -13.63 -16.22 -20.86
CA LEU A 289 -13.03 -17.55 -20.85
C LEU A 289 -13.69 -18.45 -19.79
N GLY A 290 -13.99 -17.89 -18.62
CA GLY A 290 -14.66 -18.58 -17.52
C GLY A 290 -13.75 -18.95 -16.35
N LEU A 291 -12.48 -18.53 -16.35
CA LEU A 291 -11.50 -18.77 -15.29
C LEU A 291 -12.02 -18.31 -13.92
N ARG A 292 -12.61 -17.11 -13.84
CA ARG A 292 -13.16 -16.56 -12.59
C ARG A 292 -14.36 -17.34 -12.07
N THR A 293 -15.24 -17.78 -12.98
CA THR A 293 -16.44 -18.54 -12.61
C THR A 293 -16.08 -19.96 -12.20
N LEU A 294 -15.14 -20.59 -12.91
CA LEU A 294 -14.63 -21.93 -12.59
C LEU A 294 -13.85 -21.96 -11.28
N SER A 295 -13.00 -20.97 -11.00
CA SER A 295 -12.18 -20.91 -9.77
C SER A 295 -13.02 -20.80 -8.49
N ARG A 296 -14.27 -20.32 -8.60
CA ARG A 296 -15.22 -20.23 -7.49
C ARG A 296 -15.88 -21.57 -7.15
N VAL A 297 -15.81 -22.56 -8.03
CA VAL A 297 -16.39 -23.89 -7.79
C VAL A 297 -15.40 -24.76 -7.03
N SER A 298 -15.78 -25.22 -5.83
CA SER A 298 -14.91 -25.95 -4.90
C SER A 298 -14.29 -27.24 -5.44
N VAL A 299 -14.84 -27.83 -6.50
CA VAL A 299 -14.34 -29.05 -7.12
C VAL A 299 -13.19 -28.77 -8.12
N VAL A 300 -13.07 -27.53 -8.57
CA VAL A 300 -12.01 -27.08 -9.49
C VAL A 300 -10.78 -26.72 -8.65
N ARG A 301 -9.69 -27.47 -8.87
CA ARG A 301 -8.39 -27.20 -8.23
C ARG A 301 -7.57 -26.25 -9.11
N ASP A 302 -6.51 -25.68 -8.52
CA ASP A 302 -5.55 -24.86 -9.23
C ASP A 302 -5.01 -25.57 -10.49
N GLY A 303 -4.99 -24.87 -11.61
CA GLY A 303 -4.59 -25.37 -12.92
C GLY A 303 -5.63 -26.23 -13.66
N VAL A 304 -6.74 -26.62 -13.02
CA VAL A 304 -7.84 -27.32 -13.73
C VAL A 304 -8.68 -26.33 -14.53
N ALA A 305 -8.95 -25.14 -13.99
CA ALA A 305 -9.68 -24.08 -14.70
C ALA A 305 -8.98 -23.72 -16.02
N GLU A 306 -7.65 -23.59 -15.99
CA GLU A 306 -6.84 -23.23 -17.17
C GLU A 306 -6.94 -24.28 -18.27
N ARG A 307 -6.81 -25.57 -17.92
CA ARG A 307 -6.95 -26.66 -18.90
C ARG A 307 -8.34 -26.74 -19.54
N ILE A 308 -9.39 -26.43 -18.77
CA ILE A 308 -10.75 -26.38 -19.29
C ILE A 308 -10.83 -25.23 -20.29
N VAL A 309 -10.38 -24.04 -19.89
CA VAL A 309 -10.42 -22.85 -20.75
C VAL A 309 -9.60 -23.02 -22.03
N ASP A 310 -8.42 -23.63 -21.95
CA ASP A 310 -7.55 -23.88 -23.12
C ASP A 310 -8.21 -24.80 -24.16
N GLU A 311 -9.10 -25.70 -23.75
CA GLU A 311 -9.83 -26.60 -24.65
C GLU A 311 -11.09 -25.93 -25.23
N TYR A 312 -11.91 -25.29 -24.38
CA TYR A 312 -13.23 -24.78 -24.79
C TYR A 312 -13.16 -23.37 -25.40
N GLY A 313 -12.19 -22.56 -25.03
CA GLY A 313 -12.02 -21.18 -25.54
C GLY A 313 -13.03 -20.16 -25.00
N SER A 314 -14.21 -20.57 -24.55
CA SER A 314 -15.18 -19.69 -23.88
C SER A 314 -16.01 -20.43 -22.83
N LEU A 315 -16.58 -19.67 -21.88
CA LEU A 315 -17.52 -20.21 -20.89
C LEU A 315 -18.78 -20.78 -21.54
N GLN A 316 -19.25 -20.19 -22.65
CA GLN A 316 -20.45 -20.67 -23.33
C GLN A 316 -20.24 -22.01 -24.02
N ASP A 317 -19.11 -22.17 -24.73
CA ASP A 317 -18.76 -23.43 -25.37
C ASP A 317 -18.65 -24.56 -24.33
N LEU A 318 -18.10 -24.25 -23.15
CA LEU A 318 -18.10 -25.16 -22.01
C LEU A 318 -19.53 -25.49 -21.54
N MET A 319 -20.38 -24.48 -21.35
CA MET A 319 -21.75 -24.69 -20.87
C MET A 319 -22.59 -25.54 -21.82
N ASP A 320 -22.40 -25.39 -23.13
CA ASP A 320 -23.11 -26.16 -24.13
C ASP A 320 -22.62 -27.61 -24.23
N ASP A 321 -21.31 -27.86 -24.13
CA ASP A 321 -20.77 -29.22 -24.08
C ASP A 321 -21.21 -29.95 -22.79
N ILE A 322 -21.19 -29.28 -21.64
CA ILE A 322 -21.64 -29.85 -20.35
C ILE A 322 -23.12 -30.26 -20.38
N LYS A 323 -23.97 -29.55 -21.12
CA LYS A 323 -25.38 -29.93 -21.30
C LYS A 323 -25.51 -31.26 -22.04
N ASN A 324 -24.58 -31.57 -22.95
CA ASN A 324 -24.61 -32.75 -23.80
C ASN A 324 -23.90 -33.96 -23.15
N ASP A 325 -22.69 -33.77 -22.62
CA ASP A 325 -21.90 -34.83 -22.00
C ASP A 325 -21.07 -34.30 -20.80
N PRO A 326 -21.63 -34.33 -19.58
CA PRO A 326 -20.94 -33.87 -18.39
C PRO A 326 -19.67 -34.67 -18.07
N ASP A 327 -19.60 -35.96 -18.43
CA ASP A 327 -18.51 -36.85 -18.00
C ASP A 327 -17.17 -36.49 -18.67
N ARG A 328 -17.22 -35.77 -19.79
CA ARG A 328 -16.05 -35.29 -20.53
C ARG A 328 -15.15 -34.36 -19.69
N LEU A 329 -15.70 -33.67 -18.69
CA LEU A 329 -14.90 -32.81 -17.79
C LEU A 329 -13.86 -33.61 -16.98
N GLY A 330 -14.08 -34.92 -16.80
CA GLY A 330 -13.14 -35.81 -16.11
C GLY A 330 -11.77 -35.87 -16.80
N ASN A 331 -11.74 -35.69 -18.13
CA ASN A 331 -10.52 -35.72 -18.92
C ASN A 331 -9.56 -34.55 -18.61
N PHE A 332 -10.09 -33.47 -18.04
CA PHE A 332 -9.31 -32.27 -17.68
C PHE A 332 -8.87 -32.27 -16.20
N GLY A 333 -9.15 -33.35 -15.46
CA GLY A 333 -8.77 -33.49 -14.05
C GLY A 333 -9.84 -33.03 -13.06
N VAL A 334 -11.09 -32.87 -13.50
CA VAL A 334 -12.23 -32.61 -12.61
C VAL A 334 -12.60 -33.92 -11.91
N ASN A 335 -12.39 -34.00 -10.59
CA ASN A 335 -12.64 -35.23 -9.82
C ASN A 335 -14.12 -35.64 -9.79
N ASN A 336 -15.04 -34.68 -9.90
CA ASN A 336 -16.47 -34.95 -9.96
C ASN A 336 -17.16 -34.04 -11.00
N PRO A 337 -17.16 -34.46 -12.28
CA PRO A 337 -17.74 -33.71 -13.39
C PRO A 337 -19.19 -33.30 -13.16
N ALA A 338 -20.00 -34.20 -12.60
CA ALA A 338 -21.42 -33.95 -12.31
C ALA A 338 -21.62 -32.81 -11.30
N ILE A 339 -20.76 -32.68 -10.29
CA ILE A 339 -20.86 -31.58 -9.31
C ILE A 339 -20.49 -30.25 -9.94
N LEU A 340 -19.48 -30.20 -10.81
CA LEU A 340 -19.12 -28.98 -11.53
C LEU A 340 -20.28 -28.53 -12.44
N ALA A 341 -20.83 -29.46 -13.23
CA ALA A 341 -21.98 -29.21 -14.09
C ALA A 341 -23.20 -28.72 -13.31
N ASP A 342 -23.53 -29.36 -12.18
CA ASP A 342 -24.65 -28.97 -11.33
C ASP A 342 -24.41 -27.61 -10.64
N SER A 343 -23.17 -27.31 -10.24
CA SER A 343 -22.82 -26.01 -9.66
C SER A 343 -23.00 -24.88 -10.68
N LEU A 344 -22.52 -25.08 -11.92
CA LEU A 344 -22.70 -24.13 -13.01
C LEU A 344 -24.19 -23.96 -13.36
N ALA A 345 -24.95 -25.05 -13.45
CA ALA A 345 -26.39 -25.00 -13.71
C ALA A 345 -27.17 -24.25 -12.61
N ARG A 346 -26.80 -24.44 -11.34
CA ARG A 346 -27.38 -23.69 -10.21
C ARG A 346 -27.03 -22.20 -10.26
N MET A 347 -25.79 -21.85 -10.61
CA MET A 347 -25.38 -20.44 -10.77
C MET A 347 -26.13 -19.76 -11.90
N HIS A 348 -26.40 -20.47 -13.00
CA HIS A 348 -27.19 -19.98 -14.14
C HIS A 348 -28.70 -19.91 -13.83
N GLY A 349 -29.17 -20.48 -12.71
CA GLY A 349 -30.59 -20.48 -12.34
C GLY A 349 -31.44 -21.52 -13.07
N SER A 350 -30.84 -22.33 -13.95
CA SER A 350 -31.47 -23.47 -14.59
C SER A 350 -31.57 -24.66 -13.62
N LYS A 351 -32.75 -24.91 -13.05
CA LYS A 351 -33.03 -26.21 -12.42
C LYS A 351 -32.96 -27.30 -13.50
N ARG A 352 -32.09 -28.30 -13.32
CA ARG A 352 -32.25 -29.58 -14.04
C ARG A 352 -33.58 -30.19 -13.59
N GLU A 353 -34.52 -30.36 -14.51
CA GLU A 353 -35.65 -31.26 -14.28
C GLU A 353 -35.07 -32.67 -14.07
N ALA A 354 -35.52 -33.30 -12.99
CA ALA A 354 -34.98 -34.56 -12.45
C ALA A 354 -35.27 -35.77 -13.34
#